data_AF-A0A1I1F9E8-F1
#
_entry.id   AF-A0A1I1F9E8-F1
#
_cell.length_a   1.000
_cell.length_b   1.000
_cell.length_c   1.000
_cell.angle_alpha   90.00
_cell.angle_beta   90.00
_cell.angle_gamma   90.00
#
_symmetry.space_group_name_H-M   'P 1'
#
loop_
_entity.id
_entity.type
_entity.pdbx_description
1 polymer ?
#
loop_
_entity_poly.entity_id
_entity_poly.type
_entity_poly.pdbx_seq_one_letter_code
_entity_poly.pdbx_strand_id
1 'polypeptide(L)'
;MSAWLSVTKAVLPYISDIISVAAPVFTRRKGNTEESRLQILQQQVSELQAASLQNVGDIKALAEQLKTALPLLEQEMRQEALQADAKSRRAGVLCGLALGLSALALVVAFTALLSK
;
A
#
# COMPACT_ATOMS: atom_id res chain seq x y z
N MET A 1 2.14 -3.83 12.41
CA MET A 1 1.78 -4.89 11.45
C MET A 1 0.29 -4.77 11.24
N SER A 2 -0.29 -4.34 10.12
CA SER A 2 -0.01 -4.60 8.70
C SER A 2 -0.59 -3.43 7.90
N ALA A 3 0.24 -2.42 7.55
CA ALA A 3 -0.20 -1.25 6.80
C ALA A 3 -0.90 -1.62 5.47
N TRP A 4 -0.50 -2.74 4.88
CA TRP A 4 -1.09 -3.30 3.65
C TRP A 4 -2.59 -3.65 3.77
N LEU A 5 -3.07 -4.07 4.95
CA LEU A 5 -4.51 -4.37 5.13
C LEU A 5 -5.37 -3.11 5.23
N SER A 6 -4.82 -2.00 5.72
CA SER A 6 -5.53 -0.71 5.75
C SER A 6 -5.63 -0.10 4.35
N VAL A 7 -4.57 -0.21 3.56
CA VAL A 7 -4.55 0.27 2.16
C VAL A 7 -5.53 -0.52 1.30
N THR A 8 -5.57 -1.86 1.42
CA THR A 8 -6.52 -2.68 0.65
C THR A 8 -7.96 -2.37 1.02
N LYS A 9 -8.29 -2.15 2.30
CA LYS A 9 -9.64 -1.72 2.72
C LYS A 9 -10.05 -0.36 2.15
N ALA A 10 -9.11 0.58 2.03
CA ALA A 10 -9.40 1.90 1.49
C ALA A 10 -9.62 1.89 -0.03
N VAL A 11 -8.92 1.02 -0.75
CA VAL A 11 -9.00 0.92 -2.23
C VAL A 11 -10.14 0.01 -2.69
N LEU A 12 -10.54 -0.99 -1.90
CA LEU A 12 -11.58 -1.97 -2.24
C LEU A 12 -12.90 -1.38 -2.80
N PRO A 13 -13.49 -0.30 -2.24
CA PRO A 13 -14.74 0.26 -2.77
C PRO A 13 -14.58 0.88 -4.17
N TYR A 14 -13.38 1.32 -4.55
CA TYR A 14 -13.13 1.97 -5.85
C TYR A 14 -12.82 0.97 -6.97
N ILE A 15 -12.53 -0.29 -6.65
CA ILE A 15 -12.25 -1.32 -7.65
C ILE A 15 -13.47 -1.56 -8.55
N SER A 16 -14.69 -1.48 -8.00
CA SER A 16 -15.93 -1.63 -8.77
C SER A 16 -16.11 -0.51 -9.80
N ASP A 17 -15.81 0.74 -9.42
CA ASP A 17 -15.91 1.89 -10.32
C ASP A 17 -14.84 1.84 -11.42
N ILE A 18 -13.62 1.41 -11.09
CA ILE A 18 -12.52 1.24 -12.06
C ILE A 18 -12.89 0.17 -13.11
N ILE A 19 -13.47 -0.95 -12.69
CA ILE A 19 -13.92 -2.01 -13.60
C ILE A 19 -15.08 -1.51 -14.47
N SER A 20 -15.98 -0.69 -13.93
CA SER A 20 -17.12 -0.14 -14.65
C SER A 20 -16.70 0.86 -15.75
N VAL A 21 -15.65 1.66 -15.50
CA VAL A 21 -15.08 2.58 -16.50
C VAL A 21 -14.24 1.84 -17.56
N ALA A 22 -13.62 0.72 -17.19
CA ALA A 22 -12.85 -0.11 -18.11
C ALA A 22 -13.71 -1.09 -18.94
N ALA A 23 -15.01 -1.24 -18.63
CA ALA A 23 -15.92 -2.08 -19.38
C ALA A 23 -16.11 -1.49 -20.80
N PRO A 24 -15.81 -2.25 -21.86
CA PRO A 24 -15.90 -1.72 -23.22
C PRO A 24 -17.36 -1.38 -23.59
N VAL A 25 -17.56 -0.23 -24.22
CA VAL A 25 -18.87 0.23 -24.76
C VAL A 25 -19.36 -0.62 -25.96
N PHE A 26 -18.71 -1.75 -26.27
CA PHE A 26 -19.03 -2.66 -27.38
C PHE A 26 -20.36 -3.46 -27.23
N THR A 27 -21.35 -2.92 -26.53
CA THR A 27 -22.65 -3.57 -26.25
C THR A 27 -23.85 -2.90 -26.91
N ARG A 28 -23.67 -2.12 -27.99
CA ARG A 28 -24.81 -1.64 -28.81
C ARG A 28 -24.81 -2.27 -30.20
N ARG A 29 -25.41 -3.46 -30.33
CA ARG A 29 -25.88 -3.97 -31.63
C ARG A 29 -27.14 -3.20 -32.02
N LYS A 30 -27.05 -2.34 -33.04
CA LYS A 30 -28.22 -1.70 -33.67
C LYS A 30 -28.17 -1.97 -35.18
N GLY A 31 -28.97 -2.93 -35.66
CA GLY A 31 -29.14 -3.25 -37.09
C GLY A 31 -28.54 -4.60 -37.52
N ASN A 32 -29.31 -5.39 -38.29
CA ASN A 32 -28.96 -6.76 -38.74
C ASN A 32 -28.91 -6.89 -40.27
N THR A 33 -28.41 -5.86 -40.97
CA THR A 33 -28.12 -5.90 -42.42
C THR A 33 -26.61 -5.94 -42.66
N GLU A 34 -26.18 -6.46 -43.81
CA GLU A 34 -24.75 -6.70 -44.12
C GLU A 34 -23.96 -5.37 -44.26
N GLU A 35 -24.59 -4.34 -44.83
CA GLU A 35 -24.07 -2.97 -44.89
C GLU A 35 -23.94 -2.32 -43.49
N SER A 36 -24.90 -2.63 -42.59
CA SER A 36 -24.88 -2.15 -41.20
C SER A 36 -23.75 -2.81 -40.39
N ARG A 37 -23.41 -4.07 -40.69
CA ARG A 37 -22.28 -4.77 -40.04
C ARG A 37 -20.92 -4.15 -40.38
N LEU A 38 -20.69 -3.75 -41.63
CA LEU A 38 -19.45 -3.09 -42.05
C LEU A 38 -19.29 -1.70 -41.39
N GLN A 39 -20.37 -0.92 -41.32
CA GLN A 39 -20.36 0.37 -40.62
C GLN A 39 -20.15 0.21 -39.11
N ILE A 40 -20.79 -0.78 -38.46
CA ILE A 40 -20.58 -1.08 -37.04
C ILE A 40 -19.13 -1.48 -36.78
N LEU A 41 -18.51 -2.30 -37.64
CA LEU A 41 -17.12 -2.71 -37.48
C LEU A 41 -16.15 -1.54 -37.63
N GLN A 42 -16.35 -0.65 -38.62
CA GLN A 42 -15.54 0.56 -38.74
C GLN A 42 -15.66 1.44 -37.50
N GLN A 43 -16.88 1.62 -36.99
CA GLN A 43 -17.12 2.40 -35.79
C GLN A 43 -16.44 1.78 -34.56
N GLN A 44 -16.55 0.46 -34.38
CA GLN A 44 -15.88 -0.25 -33.28
C GLN A 44 -14.35 -0.18 -33.37
N VAL A 45 -13.77 -0.23 -34.58
CA VAL A 45 -12.33 -0.06 -34.77
C VAL A 45 -11.90 1.36 -34.39
N SER A 46 -12.68 2.37 -34.79
CA SER A 46 -12.40 3.76 -34.42
C SER A 46 -12.49 3.99 -32.90
N GLU A 47 -13.48 3.36 -32.26
CA GLU A 47 -13.68 3.43 -30.81
C GLU A 47 -12.56 2.67 -30.07
N LEU A 48 -12.15 1.49 -30.56
CA LEU A 48 -11.00 0.74 -30.05
C LEU A 48 -9.71 1.54 -30.13
N GLN A 49 -9.46 2.19 -31.27
CA GLN A 49 -8.26 2.99 -31.47
C GLN A 49 -8.25 4.21 -30.54
N ALA A 50 -9.37 4.92 -30.43
CA ALA A 50 -9.51 6.07 -29.53
C ALA A 50 -9.33 5.65 -28.05
N ALA A 51 -9.98 4.58 -27.61
CA ALA A 51 -9.83 4.06 -26.26
C ALA A 51 -8.41 3.56 -25.99
N SER A 52 -7.76 2.91 -26.95
CA SER A 52 -6.38 2.43 -26.80
C SER A 52 -5.38 3.59 -26.69
N LEU A 53 -5.56 4.66 -27.47
CA LEU A 53 -4.74 5.87 -27.38
C LEU A 53 -4.90 6.56 -26.03
N GLN A 54 -6.15 6.66 -25.55
CA GLN A 54 -6.45 7.25 -24.25
C GLN A 54 -5.87 6.43 -23.09
N ASN A 55 -6.04 5.10 -23.12
CA ASN A 55 -5.49 4.20 -22.10
C ASN A 55 -3.96 4.28 -22.01
N VAL A 56 -3.25 4.45 -23.14
CA VAL A 56 -1.79 4.66 -23.13
C VAL A 56 -1.42 5.95 -22.41
N GLY A 57 -2.19 7.02 -22.61
CA GLY A 57 -2.03 8.27 -21.86
C GLY A 57 -2.26 8.11 -20.37
N ASP A 58 -3.36 7.43 -20.00
CA ASP A 58 -3.75 7.21 -18.61
C ASP A 58 -2.75 6.32 -17.85
N ILE A 59 -2.22 5.26 -18.50
CA ILE A 59 -1.17 4.40 -17.94
C ILE A 59 0.11 5.22 -17.69
N LYS A 60 0.47 6.12 -18.61
CA LYS A 60 1.65 6.99 -18.44
C LYS A 60 1.46 7.96 -17.27
N ALA A 61 0.29 8.60 -17.19
CA ALA A 61 -0.04 9.49 -16.08
C ALA A 61 -0.03 8.75 -14.74
N LEU A 62 -0.59 7.53 -14.69
CA LEU A 62 -0.55 6.68 -13.51
C LEU A 62 0.88 6.30 -13.12
N ALA A 63 1.74 5.98 -14.09
CA ALA A 63 3.15 5.67 -13.84
C ALA A 63 3.92 6.89 -13.28
N GLU A 64 3.64 8.09 -13.76
CA GLU A 64 4.23 9.33 -13.24
C GLU A 64 3.76 9.64 -11.81
N GLN A 65 2.47 9.44 -11.53
CA GLN A 65 1.91 9.57 -10.18
C GLN A 65 2.54 8.56 -9.23
N LEU A 66 2.69 7.30 -9.66
CA LEU A 66 3.32 6.25 -8.86
C LEU A 66 4.80 6.55 -8.58
N LYS A 67 5.54 7.01 -9.60
CA LYS A 67 6.94 7.44 -9.45
C LYS A 67 7.10 8.55 -8.42
N THR A 68 6.12 9.45 -8.33
CA THR A 68 6.12 10.55 -7.38
C THR A 68 5.68 10.11 -5.98
N ALA A 69 4.75 9.16 -5.87
CA ALA A 69 4.23 8.67 -4.60
C ALA A 69 5.19 7.70 -3.88
N LEU A 70 5.92 6.85 -4.62
CA LEU A 70 6.89 5.89 -4.08
C LEU A 70 7.91 6.51 -3.10
N PRO A 71 8.63 7.60 -3.43
CA PRO A 71 9.61 8.18 -2.51
C PRO A 71 8.97 8.76 -1.25
N LEU A 72 7.74 9.29 -1.33
CA LEU A 72 7.00 9.78 -0.17
C LEU A 72 6.67 8.61 0.79
N LEU A 73 6.21 7.49 0.24
CA LEU A 73 5.90 6.27 0.99
C LEU A 73 7.16 5.63 1.61
N GLU A 74 8.28 5.62 0.89
CA GLU A 74 9.57 5.14 1.42
C GLU A 74 10.06 6.00 2.58
N GLN A 75 9.87 7.32 2.50
CA GLN A 75 10.30 8.25 3.53
C GLN A 75 9.48 8.10 4.81
N GLU A 76 8.17 7.90 4.69
CA GLU A 76 7.28 7.61 5.83
C GLU A 76 7.64 6.29 6.51
N MET A 77 7.84 5.20 5.74
CA MET A 77 8.28 3.91 6.31
C MET A 77 9.63 4.01 7.02
N ARG A 78 10.59 4.75 6.45
CA ARG A 78 11.91 4.93 7.08
C ARG A 78 11.79 5.71 8.39
N GLN A 79 10.87 6.67 8.48
CA GLN A 79 10.62 7.43 9.71
C GLN A 79 10.02 6.57 10.82
N GLU A 80 9.09 5.66 10.50
CA GLU A 80 8.51 4.74 11.47
C GLU A 80 9.56 3.77 12.03
N ALA A 81 10.48 3.28 11.19
CA ALA A 81 11.57 2.41 11.63
C ALA A 81 12.49 3.11 12.65
N LEU A 82 12.86 4.37 12.39
CA LEU A 82 13.70 5.15 13.31
C LEU A 82 12.99 5.43 14.66
N GLN A 83 11.68 5.63 14.65
CA GLN A 83 10.92 5.83 15.89
C GLN A 83 10.75 4.54 16.71
N ALA A 84 10.64 3.39 16.06
CA ALA A 84 10.60 2.09 16.73
C ALA A 84 11.91 1.80 17.48
N ASP A 85 13.05 2.08 16.84
CA ASP A 85 14.38 1.90 17.45
C ASP A 85 14.58 2.79 18.68
N ALA A 86 14.10 4.04 18.63
CA ALA A 86 14.20 4.95 19.76
C ALA A 86 13.43 4.47 21.01
N LYS A 87 12.24 3.87 20.81
CA LYS A 87 11.44 3.29 21.91
C LYS A 87 12.08 2.01 22.46
N SER A 88 12.57 1.14 21.58
CA SER A 88 13.28 -0.10 21.95
C SER A 88 14.52 0.20 22.79
N ARG A 89 15.31 1.21 22.41
CA ARG A 89 16.53 1.60 23.13
C ARG A 89 16.22 2.13 24.54
N ARG A 90 15.14 2.90 24.70
CA ARG A 90 14.69 3.38 26.03
C ARG A 90 14.25 2.23 26.93
N ALA A 91 13.48 1.28 26.38
CA ALA A 91 13.07 0.08 27.12
C ALA A 91 14.27 -0.76 27.56
N GLY A 92 15.27 -0.95 26.68
CA GLY A 92 16.49 -1.68 26.99
C GLY A 92 17.31 -1.06 28.14
N VAL A 93 17.44 0.27 28.18
CA VAL A 93 18.15 0.96 29.28
C VAL A 93 17.43 0.78 30.61
N LEU A 94 16.10 0.92 30.63
CA LEU A 94 15.31 0.73 31.84
C LEU A 94 15.38 -0.71 32.37
N CYS A 95 15.29 -1.70 31.48
CA CYS A 95 15.49 -3.12 31.84
C CYS A 95 16.89 -3.38 32.39
N GLY A 96 17.93 -2.80 31.78
CA GLY A 96 19.31 -2.92 32.26
C GLY A 96 19.49 -2.35 33.68
N LEU A 97 18.92 -1.17 33.95
CA LEU A 97 18.93 -0.57 35.29
C LEU A 97 18.18 -1.43 36.31
N ALA A 98 17.01 -1.96 35.96
CA ALA A 98 16.23 -2.83 36.84
C ALA A 98 16.98 -4.13 37.19
N LEU A 99 17.63 -4.75 36.20
CA LEU A 99 18.47 -5.93 36.41
C LEU A 99 19.66 -5.63 37.34
N GLY A 100 20.34 -4.49 37.14
CA GLY A 100 21.44 -4.06 38.00
C GLY A 100 21.00 -3.86 39.45
N LEU A 101 19.86 -3.19 39.65
CA LEU A 101 19.29 -2.98 40.98
C LEU A 101 18.91 -4.31 41.65
N SER A 102 18.32 -5.24 40.90
CA SER A 102 17.95 -6.57 41.40
C SER A 102 19.18 -7.39 41.81
N ALA A 103 20.25 -7.35 41.01
CA ALA A 103 21.51 -8.02 41.33
C ALA A 103 22.15 -7.46 42.62
N LEU A 104 22.16 -6.13 42.79
CA LEU A 104 22.65 -5.50 44.02
C LEU A 104 21.82 -5.92 45.24
N ALA A 105 20.49 -5.96 45.12
CA ALA A 105 19.62 -6.41 46.20
C ALA A 105 19.89 -7.87 46.60
N LEU A 106 20.15 -8.76 45.63
CA LEU A 106 20.52 -10.15 45.89
C LEU A 106 21.87 -10.27 46.60
N VAL A 107 22.87 -9.49 46.19
CA VAL A 107 24.18 -9.46 46.86
C VAL A 107 24.03 -9.01 48.31
N VAL A 108 23.29 -7.94 48.56
CA VAL A 108 23.03 -7.44 49.92
C VAL A 108 22.31 -8.51 50.76
N ALA A 109 21.25 -9.14 50.22
CA ALA A 109 20.53 -10.20 50.92
C ALA A 109 21.43 -11.40 51.24
N PHE A 110 22.30 -11.78 50.32
CA PHE A 110 23.25 -12.89 50.50
C PHE A 110 24.30 -12.56 51.57
N THR A 111 24.85 -11.34 51.56
CA THR A 111 25.79 -10.90 52.60
C THR A 111 25.15 -10.85 53.98
N ALA A 112 23.90 -10.39 54.08
CA ALA A 112 23.15 -10.35 55.34
C ALA A 112 22.86 -11.74 55.90
N LEU A 113 22.63 -12.73 55.03
CA LEU A 113 22.48 -14.14 55.41
C LEU A 113 23.78 -14.76 55.94
N LEU A 114 24.93 -14.40 55.38
CA LEU A 114 26.24 -14.90 55.82
C LEU A 114 26.77 -14.22 57.09
N SER A 115 26.34 -12.99 57.37
CA SER A 115 26.73 -12.25 58.57
C SER A 115 25.90 -12.60 59.82
N LYS A 116 24.99 -13.58 59.71
CA LYS A 116 24.05 -13.99 60.76
C LYS A 116 24.40 -15.39 61.25
#